data_AF-R0E5S5-F1
#
_entry.id   AF-R0E5S5-F1
#
_cell.length_a   1.000
_cell.length_b   1.000
_cell.length_c   1.000
_cell.angle_alpha   90.00
_cell.angle_beta   90.00
_cell.angle_gamma   90.00
#
_symmetry.space_group_name_H-M   'P 1'
#
loop_
_entity.id
_entity.type
_entity.pdbx_description
1 polymer ?
#
loop_
_entity_poly.entity_id
_entity_poly.type
_entity_poly.pdbx_seq_one_letter_code
_entity_poly.pdbx_strand_id
1 'polypeptide(L)'
;MDQQNATPVLGNFSISFPAPNGAQLSISGYVYADESIESLNDRMDTCREALRRQQDILERPVLQEKLDMLVRTEAQIEKAYLDLLEQAKRKTLPSAQKQHLDNYPVQLKQLRDEIAKARVKMGMEA
;
A
#
# COMPACT_ATOMS: atom_id res chain seq x y z
N MET A 1 -42.56 35.22 4.76
CA MET A 1 -42.30 34.21 3.73
C MET A 1 -40.84 34.43 3.34
N ASP A 2 -39.85 33.65 3.74
CA ASP A 2 -39.80 32.34 4.39
C ASP A 2 -38.52 32.30 5.25
N GLN A 3 -38.67 32.24 6.58
CA GLN A 3 -37.59 31.72 7.42
C GLN A 3 -37.66 30.21 7.23
N GLN A 4 -36.84 29.71 6.30
CA GLN A 4 -36.59 28.28 6.17
C GLN A 4 -36.20 27.76 7.54
N ASN A 5 -36.99 26.82 8.08
CA ASN A 5 -36.70 26.09 9.32
C ASN A 5 -35.30 25.46 9.19
N ALA A 6 -34.28 26.15 9.67
CA ALA A 6 -32.94 25.60 9.77
C ALA A 6 -32.95 24.65 10.96
N THR A 7 -32.90 23.35 10.69
CA THR A 7 -32.85 22.35 11.76
C THR A 7 -31.65 22.64 12.66
N PRO A 8 -31.83 22.70 13.99
CA PRO A 8 -30.74 22.97 14.90
C PRO A 8 -29.67 21.88 14.83
N VAL A 9 -28.41 22.29 14.84
CA VAL A 9 -27.25 21.39 14.89
C VAL A 9 -27.01 20.98 16.35
N LEU A 10 -27.05 19.69 16.63
CA LEU A 10 -26.81 19.13 17.97
C LEU A 10 -25.33 18.85 18.24
N GLY A 11 -24.52 18.69 17.19
CA GLY A 11 -23.10 18.40 17.35
C GLY A 11 -22.41 18.13 16.02
N ASN A 12 -21.20 17.58 16.11
CA ASN A 12 -20.39 17.20 14.96
C ASN A 12 -19.88 15.76 15.10
N PHE A 13 -19.67 15.11 13.96
CA PHE A 13 -18.93 13.85 13.88
C PHE A 13 -17.68 14.05 13.04
N SER A 14 -16.66 13.22 13.27
CA SER A 14 -15.48 13.14 12.43
C SER A 14 -15.03 11.69 12.27
N ILE A 15 -14.70 11.31 11.04
CA ILE A 15 -14.19 10.00 10.69
C ILE A 15 -12.83 10.23 10.03
N SER A 16 -11.80 9.53 10.50
CA SER A 16 -10.45 9.66 9.96
C SER A 16 -9.82 8.31 9.66
N PHE A 17 -9.09 8.24 8.54
CA PHE A 17 -8.31 7.09 8.11
C PHE A 17 -6.87 7.50 7.85
N PRO A 18 -5.88 6.70 8.26
CA PRO A 18 -4.49 6.93 7.91
C PRO A 18 -4.26 6.67 6.42
N ALA A 19 -3.47 7.54 5.78
CA ALA A 19 -2.98 7.35 4.43
C ALA A 19 -1.53 6.82 4.46
N PRO A 20 -1.08 6.11 3.42
CA PRO A 20 0.22 5.42 3.37
C PRO A 20 1.45 6.32 3.47
N ASN A 21 1.32 7.62 3.20
CA ASN A 21 2.38 8.62 3.28
C ASN A 21 2.43 9.36 4.64
N GLY A 22 1.71 8.87 5.64
CA GLY A 22 1.55 9.56 6.93
C GLY A 22 0.57 10.73 6.90
N ALA A 23 -0.08 11.00 5.76
CA ALA A 23 -1.24 11.90 5.72
C ALA A 23 -2.46 11.23 6.35
N GLN A 24 -3.52 12.02 6.57
CA GLN A 24 -4.78 11.54 7.13
C GLN A 24 -5.93 12.01 6.25
N LEU A 25 -6.79 11.07 5.85
CA LEU A 25 -8.05 11.37 5.20
C LEU A 25 -9.09 11.55 6.29
N SER A 26 -9.81 12.66 6.28
CA SER A 26 -10.87 12.91 7.26
C SER A 26 -12.12 13.49 6.61
N ILE A 27 -13.28 13.07 7.11
CA ILE A 27 -14.56 13.68 6.82
C ILE A 27 -15.15 14.11 8.16
N SER A 28 -15.63 15.34 8.21
CA SER A 28 -16.36 15.87 9.35
C SER A 28 -17.71 16.39 8.89
N GLY A 29 -18.72 16.24 9.73
CA GLY A 29 -20.08 16.66 9.42
C GLY A 29 -20.85 17.05 10.67
N TYR A 30 -22.04 17.61 10.45
CA TYR A 30 -22.94 18.02 11.51
C TYR A 30 -24.01 16.96 11.78
N VAL A 31 -24.39 16.85 13.04
CA VAL A 31 -25.53 16.06 13.52
C VAL A 31 -26.69 17.01 13.74
N TYR A 32 -27.83 16.73 13.12
CA TYR A 32 -29.01 17.59 13.15
C TYR A 32 -30.05 17.08 14.16
N ALA A 33 -30.85 17.98 14.72
CA ALA A 33 -31.77 17.65 15.81
C ALA A 33 -32.99 16.81 15.42
N ASP A 34 -33.40 16.88 14.16
CA ASP A 34 -34.51 16.11 13.60
C ASP A 34 -34.04 14.80 12.93
N GLU A 35 -32.73 14.53 12.95
CA GLU A 35 -32.16 13.40 12.26
C GLU A 35 -32.33 12.11 13.07
N SER A 36 -32.82 11.05 12.41
CA SER A 36 -32.86 9.73 13.01
C SER A 36 -31.46 9.13 13.12
N ILE A 37 -31.25 8.26 14.11
CA ILE A 37 -29.99 7.51 14.26
C ILE A 37 -29.68 6.68 13.01
N GLU A 38 -30.71 6.13 12.36
CA GLU A 38 -30.58 5.37 11.11
C GLU A 38 -30.03 6.25 9.98
N SER A 39 -30.60 7.44 9.76
CA SER A 39 -30.10 8.40 8.77
C SER A 39 -28.66 8.82 9.06
N LEU A 40 -28.32 9.06 10.33
CA LEU A 40 -26.96 9.41 10.72
C LEU A 40 -25.98 8.27 10.42
N ASN A 41 -26.35 7.03 10.75
CA ASN A 41 -25.54 5.85 10.47
C ASN A 41 -25.32 5.66 8.97
N ASP A 42 -26.36 5.79 8.15
CA ASP A 42 -26.27 5.67 6.69
C ASP A 42 -25.29 6.71 6.10
N ARG A 43 -25.35 7.96 6.59
CA ARG A 43 -24.40 9.00 6.19
C ARG A 43 -22.98 8.66 6.63
N MET A 44 -22.80 8.19 7.87
CA MET A 44 -21.48 7.82 8.39
C MET A 44 -20.87 6.65 7.64
N ASP A 45 -21.67 5.64 7.27
CA ASP A 45 -21.22 4.49 6.52
C ASP A 45 -20.88 4.87 5.07
N THR A 46 -21.68 5.72 4.45
CA THR A 46 -21.34 6.31 3.14
C THR A 46 -20.00 7.06 3.20
N CYS A 47 -19.78 7.88 4.25
CA CYS A 47 -18.52 8.58 4.46
C CYS A 47 -17.34 7.60 4.67
N ARG A 48 -17.54 6.53 5.43
CA ARG A 48 -16.52 5.48 5.63
C ARG A 48 -16.15 4.79 4.33
N GLU A 49 -17.13 4.42 3.51
CA GLU A 49 -16.88 3.79 2.21
C GLU A 49 -16.16 4.72 1.24
N ALA A 50 -16.53 6.00 1.23
CA ALA A 50 -15.83 7.01 0.43
C ALA A 50 -14.37 7.14 0.88
N LEU A 51 -14.12 7.21 2.20
CA LEU A 51 -12.77 7.29 2.75
C LEU A 51 -11.93 6.04 2.45
N ARG A 52 -12.51 4.84 2.58
CA ARG A 52 -11.83 3.59 2.20
C ARG A 52 -11.43 3.58 0.73
N ARG A 53 -12.34 3.99 -0.16
CA ARG A 53 -12.02 4.10 -1.59
C ARG A 53 -10.87 5.08 -1.86
N GLN A 54 -10.87 6.23 -1.19
CA GLN A 54 -9.78 7.21 -1.30
C GLN A 54 -8.47 6.64 -0.74
N GLN A 55 -8.53 5.92 0.37
CA GLN A 55 -7.37 5.24 0.94
C GLN A 55 -6.78 4.23 -0.05
N ASP A 56 -7.60 3.36 -0.63
CA ASP A 56 -7.14 2.37 -1.61
C ASP A 56 -6.51 3.01 -2.85
N ILE A 57 -7.08 4.13 -3.33
CA ILE A 57 -6.52 4.91 -4.46
C ILE A 57 -5.13 5.45 -4.12
N LEU A 58 -4.89 5.86 -2.88
CA LEU A 58 -3.59 6.36 -2.44
C LEU A 58 -2.60 5.24 -2.13
N GLU A 59 -3.06 4.10 -1.64
CA GLU A 59 -2.22 2.94 -1.30
C GLU A 59 -1.70 2.21 -2.53
N ARG A 60 -2.53 2.06 -3.57
CA ARG A 60 -2.19 1.25 -4.74
C ARG A 60 -0.94 1.75 -5.50
N PRO A 61 -0.74 3.05 -5.76
CA PRO A 61 0.49 3.55 -6.41
C PRO A 61 1.74 3.29 -5.59
N VAL A 62 1.67 3.47 -4.26
CA VAL A 62 2.81 3.25 -3.35
C VAL A 62 3.20 1.77 -3.34
N LEU A 63 2.20 0.87 -3.31
CA LEU A 63 2.44 -0.56 -3.39
C LEU A 63 3.01 -0.97 -4.77
N GLN A 64 2.53 -0.36 -5.86
CA GLN A 64 3.07 -0.59 -7.20
C GLN A 64 4.53 -0.16 -7.32
N GLU A 65 4.87 1.04 -6.85
CA GLU A 65 6.25 1.54 -6.90
C GLU A 65 7.18 0.64 -6.09
N LYS A 66 6.74 0.20 -4.90
CA LYS A 66 7.49 -0.77 -4.09
C LYS A 66 7.69 -2.10 -4.82
N LEU A 67 6.64 -2.60 -5.48
CA LEU A 67 6.72 -3.83 -6.28
C LEU A 67 7.70 -3.68 -7.44
N ASP A 68 7.64 -2.58 -8.18
CA ASP A 68 8.53 -2.29 -9.30
C ASP A 68 10.00 -2.22 -8.85
N MET A 69 10.24 -1.59 -7.69
CA MET A 69 11.57 -1.54 -7.07
C MET A 69 12.07 -2.95 -6.71
N LEU A 70 11.23 -3.79 -6.09
CA LEU A 70 11.60 -5.16 -5.73
C LEU A 70 11.94 -5.99 -6.97
N VAL A 71 11.12 -5.91 -8.03
CA VAL A 71 11.34 -6.62 -9.30
C VAL A 71 12.63 -6.16 -9.98
N ARG A 72 12.91 -4.84 -10.00
CA ARG A 72 14.18 -4.31 -10.54
C ARG A 72 15.38 -4.80 -9.74
N THR A 73 15.26 -4.83 -8.40
CA THR A 73 16.32 -5.30 -7.51
C THR A 73 16.60 -6.78 -7.73
N GLU A 74 15.56 -7.61 -7.86
CA GLU A 74 15.67 -9.02 -8.20
C GLU A 74 16.45 -9.21 -9.50
N ALA A 75 16.06 -8.51 -10.57
CA ALA A 75 16.72 -8.62 -11.87
C ALA A 75 18.20 -8.21 -11.84
N GLN A 76 18.54 -7.19 -11.05
CA GLN A 76 19.93 -6.75 -10.86
C GLN A 76 20.77 -7.80 -10.12
N ILE A 77 20.23 -8.39 -9.05
CA ILE A 77 20.91 -9.44 -8.28
C ILE A 77 21.04 -10.72 -9.12
N GLU A 78 20.02 -11.08 -9.89
CA GLU A 78 20.06 -12.25 -10.77
C GLU A 78 21.14 -12.10 -11.84
N LYS A 79 21.23 -10.93 -12.47
CA LYS A 79 22.31 -10.62 -13.41
C LYS A 79 23.69 -10.71 -12.75
N ALA A 80 23.87 -10.07 -11.58
CA ALA A 80 25.14 -10.12 -10.86
C ALA A 80 25.51 -11.56 -10.45
N TYR A 81 24.53 -12.37 -10.06
CA TYR A 81 24.74 -13.76 -9.72
C TYR A 81 25.16 -14.60 -10.92
N LEU A 82 24.52 -14.40 -12.08
CA LEU A 82 24.91 -15.06 -13.33
C LEU A 82 26.35 -14.71 -13.74
N ASP A 83 26.73 -13.43 -13.64
CA ASP A 83 28.09 -12.97 -13.95
C ASP A 83 29.12 -13.65 -13.01
N LEU A 84 28.81 -13.76 -11.71
CA LEU A 84 29.67 -14.47 -10.75
C LEU A 84 29.77 -15.97 -11.04
N LEU A 85 28.66 -16.62 -11.39
CA LEU A 85 28.64 -18.03 -11.78
C LEU A 85 29.50 -18.27 -13.02
N GLU A 86 29.47 -17.35 -13.98
CA GLU A 86 30.32 -17.43 -15.18
C GLU A 86 31.80 -17.24 -14.84
N GLN A 87 32.15 -16.25 -13.99
CA GLN A 87 33.52 -16.07 -13.51
C GLN A 87 34.03 -17.28 -12.73
N ALA A 88 33.17 -17.91 -11.91
CA ALA A 88 33.48 -19.13 -11.18
C ALA A 88 33.81 -20.28 -12.14
N LYS A 89 32.99 -20.48 -13.18
CA LYS A 89 33.22 -21.48 -14.23
C LYS A 89 34.54 -21.24 -14.98
N ARG A 90 34.85 -19.98 -15.27
CA ARG A 90 36.10 -19.56 -15.92
C ARG A 90 37.32 -19.57 -14.97
N LYS A 91 37.12 -19.88 -13.69
CA LYS A 91 38.16 -19.82 -12.63
C LYS A 91 38.83 -18.45 -12.48
N THR A 92 38.13 -17.38 -12.87
CA THR A 92 38.58 -15.99 -12.73
C THR A 92 37.94 -15.28 -11.53
N LEU A 93 37.14 -16.00 -10.74
CA LEU A 93 36.43 -15.43 -9.60
C LEU A 93 37.38 -15.06 -8.45
N PRO A 94 37.38 -13.80 -7.99
CA PRO A 94 38.13 -13.40 -6.81
C PRO A 94 37.63 -14.08 -5.54
N SER A 95 38.55 -14.47 -4.65
CA SER A 95 38.25 -15.06 -3.34
C SER A 95 37.24 -14.23 -2.52
N ALA A 96 37.38 -12.91 -2.55
CA ALA A 96 36.50 -11.97 -1.85
C ALA A 96 35.03 -12.04 -2.33
N GLN A 97 34.79 -12.49 -3.57
CA GLN A 97 33.45 -12.58 -4.14
C GLN A 97 32.80 -13.96 -3.98
N LYS A 98 33.54 -14.95 -3.47
CA LYS A 98 33.04 -16.32 -3.32
C LYS A 98 31.86 -16.42 -2.36
N GLN A 99 31.84 -15.60 -1.31
CA GLN A 99 30.72 -15.55 -0.36
C GLN A 99 29.41 -15.08 -1.01
N HIS A 100 29.48 -14.27 -2.08
CA HIS A 100 28.28 -13.81 -2.77
C HIS A 100 27.57 -14.93 -3.55
N LEU A 101 28.29 -15.98 -3.97
CA LEU A 101 27.69 -17.14 -4.62
C LEU A 101 26.72 -17.90 -3.71
N ASP A 102 27.02 -17.95 -2.43
CA ASP A 102 26.18 -18.63 -1.43
C ASP A 102 25.05 -17.71 -0.93
N ASN A 103 25.30 -16.40 -0.89
CA ASN A 103 24.35 -15.42 -0.35
C ASN A 103 23.26 -15.00 -1.36
N TYR A 104 23.59 -14.82 -2.63
CA TYR A 104 22.63 -14.35 -3.64
C TYR A 104 21.41 -15.26 -3.84
N PRO A 105 21.52 -16.61 -3.83
CA PRO A 105 20.35 -17.48 -3.88
C PRO A 105 19.34 -17.22 -2.75
N VAL A 106 19.84 -16.97 -1.52
CA VAL A 106 18.99 -16.69 -0.35
C VAL A 106 18.30 -15.33 -0.51
N GLN A 107 19.04 -14.31 -0.95
CA GLN A 107 18.50 -12.97 -1.20
C GLN A 107 17.44 -12.98 -2.31
N LEU A 108 17.69 -13.69 -3.42
CA LEU A 108 16.73 -13.86 -4.51
C LEU A 108 15.46 -14.56 -4.05
N LYS A 109 15.59 -15.61 -3.22
CA LYS A 109 14.42 -16.28 -2.64
C LYS A 109 13.59 -15.31 -1.78
N GLN A 110 14.24 -14.55 -0.89
CA GLN A 110 13.54 -13.57 -0.04
C GLN A 110 12.83 -12.50 -0.87
N LEU A 111 13.49 -11.97 -1.90
CA LEU A 111 12.88 -11.00 -2.81
C LEU A 111 11.67 -11.58 -3.56
N ARG A 112 11.77 -12.82 -4.05
CA ARG A 112 10.65 -13.52 -4.71
C ARG A 112 9.47 -13.70 -3.77
N ASP A 113 9.71 -14.08 -2.52
CA ASP A 113 8.67 -14.22 -1.51
C ASP A 113 8.00 -12.87 -1.21
N GLU A 114 8.77 -11.78 -1.14
CA GLU A 114 8.23 -10.42 -0.96
C GLU A 114 7.43 -9.92 -2.17
N ILE A 115 7.92 -10.18 -3.39
CA ILE A 115 7.22 -9.87 -4.65
C ILE A 115 5.89 -10.61 -4.71
N ALA A 116 5.87 -11.91 -4.38
CA ALA A 116 4.66 -12.70 -4.34
C ALA A 116 3.64 -12.13 -3.35
N LYS A 117 4.08 -11.81 -2.12
CA LYS A 117 3.22 -11.18 -1.10
C LYS A 117 2.66 -9.83 -1.57
N ALA A 118 3.49 -9.01 -2.22
CA ALA A 118 3.08 -7.71 -2.74
C ALA A 118 2.02 -7.85 -3.85
N ARG A 119 2.20 -8.81 -4.77
CA ARG A 119 1.23 -9.10 -5.84
C ARG A 119 -0.13 -9.55 -5.29
N VAL A 120 -0.12 -10.47 -4.31
CA VAL A 120 -1.34 -10.90 -3.61
C VAL A 120 -2.03 -9.70 -2.95
N LYS A 121 -1.28 -8.84 -2.25
CA LYS A 121 -1.83 -7.64 -1.60
C LYS A 121 -2.45 -6.66 -2.60
N MET A 122 -1.97 -6.62 -3.84
CA MET A 122 -2.50 -5.75 -4.89
C MET A 122 -3.68 -6.36 -5.68
N GLY A 123 -4.07 -7.60 -5.37
CA GLY A 123 -5.07 -8.36 -6.12
C GLY A 123 -4.60 -8.77 -7.52
N MET A 124 -3.29 -8.86 -7.71
CA MET A 124 -2.64 -9.33 -8.94
C MET A 124 -2.26 -10.80 -8.75
N GLU A 125 -3.22 -11.70 -8.57
CA GLU A 125 -2.89 -13.13 -8.58
C GLU A 125 -2.65 -13.63 -10.01
N ALA A 126 -1.77 -14.62 -10.11
CA ALA A 126 -1.17 -15.19 -11.32
C ALA A 126 -2.07 -16.22 -12.01
#